data_AF-A0A351YVS9-F1
#
_entry.id   AF-A0A351YVS9-F1
#
_cell.length_a   1.000
_cell.length_b   1.000
_cell.length_c   1.000
_cell.angle_alpha   90.00
_cell.angle_beta   90.00
_cell.angle_gamma   90.00
#
_symmetry.space_group_name_H-M   'P 1'
#
loop_
_entity.id
_entity.type
_entity.pdbx_description
1 polymer ?
#
loop_
_entity_poly.entity_id
_entity_poly.type
_entity_poly.pdbx_seq_one_letter_code
_entity_poly.pdbx_strand_id
1 'polypeptide(L)'
;MEETKIEHLKGLSVINATKHLMLKYDLNHEDAYKKLLHTETYKILMESDSGLFLESDSYLTVALDSELEKNKEALYDFISNN
;
A
#
# COMPACT_ATOMS: atom_id res chain seq x y z
N MET A 1 -2.61 21.13 -11.02
CA MET A 1 -1.63 21.37 -9.94
C MET A 1 -1.84 20.44 -8.75
N GLU A 2 -3.08 20.07 -8.42
CA GLU A 2 -3.37 19.08 -7.35
C GLU A 2 -3.13 17.63 -7.81
N GLU A 3 -3.49 17.28 -9.05
CA GLU A 3 -3.29 15.92 -9.60
C GLU A 3 -1.83 15.47 -9.55
N THR A 4 -0.89 16.34 -9.93
CA THR A 4 0.56 16.04 -9.88
C THR A 4 1.06 15.79 -8.46
N LYS A 5 0.46 16.43 -7.44
CA LYS A 5 0.80 16.18 -6.04
C LYS A 5 0.26 14.84 -5.57
N ILE A 6 -0.97 14.49 -5.97
CA ILE A 6 -1.59 13.21 -5.65
C ILE A 6 -0.80 12.06 -6.28
N GLU A 7 -0.40 12.16 -7.54
CA GLU A 7 0.45 11.17 -8.21
C GLU A 7 1.80 11.02 -7.51
N HIS A 8 2.40 12.13 -7.07
CA HIS A 8 3.66 12.09 -6.34
C HIS A 8 3.53 11.37 -4.99
N LEU A 9 2.47 11.67 -4.23
CA LEU A 9 2.19 11.02 -2.95
C LEU A 9 1.94 9.53 -3.12
N LYS A 10 1.09 9.14 -4.09
CA LYS A 10 0.87 7.72 -4.44
C LYS A 10 2.20 7.03 -4.80
N GLY A 11 3.05 7.68 -5.60
CA GLY A 11 4.37 7.16 -5.93
C GLY A 11 5.25 6.93 -4.71
N LEU A 12 5.28 7.86 -3.76
CA LEU A 12 6.01 7.70 -2.49
C LEU A 12 5.46 6.56 -1.65
N SER A 13 4.14 6.45 -1.51
CA SER A 13 3.48 5.35 -0.79
C SER A 13 3.83 3.99 -1.40
N VAL A 14 3.84 3.88 -2.73
CA VAL A 14 4.24 2.65 -3.45
C VAL A 14 5.71 2.30 -3.19
N ILE A 15 6.61 3.29 -3.22
CA ILE A 15 8.03 3.06 -2.93
C ILE A 15 8.22 2.57 -1.49
N ASN A 16 7.54 3.18 -0.52
CA ASN A 16 7.64 2.81 0.88
C ASN A 16 7.05 1.41 1.14
N ALA A 17 5.89 1.10 0.58
CA ALA A 17 5.29 -0.23 0.63
C ALA A 17 6.21 -1.29 0.00
N THR A 18 6.81 -1.00 -1.14
CA THR A 18 7.75 -1.92 -1.80
C THR A 18 8.98 -2.17 -0.93
N LYS A 19 9.58 -1.12 -0.34
CA LYS A 19 10.71 -1.27 0.59
C LYS A 19 10.36 -2.11 1.81
N HIS A 20 9.16 -1.93 2.36
CA HIS A 20 8.67 -2.74 3.48
C HIS A 20 8.61 -4.22 3.11
N LEU A 21 8.07 -4.55 1.93
CA LEU A 21 8.02 -5.94 1.44
C LEU A 21 9.41 -6.54 1.18
N MET A 22 10.34 -5.74 0.65
CA MET A 22 11.73 -6.17 0.48
C MET A 22 12.33 -6.59 1.83
N LEU A 23 12.17 -5.76 2.86
CA LEU A 23 12.70 -6.04 4.21
C LEU A 23 11.98 -7.21 4.89
N LYS A 24 10.66 -7.31 4.75
CA LYS A 24 9.84 -8.32 5.43
C LYS A 24 10.01 -9.72 4.85
N TYR A 25 10.16 -9.83 3.53
CA TYR A 25 10.22 -11.12 2.82
C TYR A 25 11.60 -11.42 2.22
N ASP A 26 12.62 -10.59 2.48
CA ASP A 26 13.95 -10.67 1.88
C ASP A 26 13.91 -10.80 0.35
N LEU A 27 13.07 -9.95 -0.26
CA LEU A 27 12.84 -9.94 -1.70
C LEU A 27 13.65 -8.82 -2.36
N ASN A 28 14.06 -9.06 -3.61
CA ASN A 28 14.57 -7.98 -4.45
C ASN A 28 13.44 -6.98 -4.78
N HIS A 29 13.83 -5.80 -5.24
CA HIS A 29 12.88 -4.72 -5.55
C HIS A 29 11.82 -5.14 -6.57
N GLU A 30 12.19 -5.89 -7.60
CA GLU A 30 11.27 -6.27 -8.67
C GLU A 30 10.21 -7.26 -8.20
N ASP A 31 10.60 -8.25 -7.40
CA ASP A 31 9.70 -9.25 -6.83
C ASP A 31 8.81 -8.66 -5.75
N ALA A 32 9.35 -7.77 -4.90
CA ALA A 32 8.56 -7.02 -3.93
C ALA A 32 7.52 -6.14 -4.61
N TYR A 33 7.90 -5.44 -5.69
CA TYR A 33 6.99 -4.61 -6.46
C TYR A 33 5.92 -5.45 -7.17
N LYS A 34 6.29 -6.56 -7.82
CA LYS A 34 5.33 -7.51 -8.41
C LYS A 34 4.33 -8.01 -7.37
N LYS A 35 4.80 -8.34 -6.16
CA LYS A 35 3.93 -8.77 -5.07
C LYS A 35 2.96 -7.65 -4.67
N LEU A 36 3.45 -6.42 -4.51
CA LEU A 36 2.62 -5.25 -4.24
C LEU A 36 1.54 -5.04 -5.31
N LEU A 37 1.88 -5.15 -6.60
CA LEU A 37 0.92 -4.99 -7.71
C LEU A 37 -0.26 -5.98 -7.65
N HIS A 38 -0.06 -7.14 -7.03
CA HIS A 38 -1.10 -8.15 -6.85
C HIS A 38 -1.92 -7.98 -5.56
N THR A 39 -1.56 -7.01 -4.72
CA THR A 39 -2.31 -6.71 -3.48
C THR A 39 -3.50 -5.81 -3.74
N GLU A 40 -4.54 -5.99 -2.93
CA GLU A 40 -5.71 -5.12 -2.89
C GLU A 40 -5.35 -3.75 -2.31
N THR A 41 -4.38 -3.68 -1.38
CA THR A 41 -3.83 -2.44 -0.84
C THR A 41 -3.33 -1.52 -1.95
N TYR A 42 -2.61 -2.07 -2.95
CA TYR A 42 -2.17 -1.29 -4.11
C TYR A 42 -3.33 -0.77 -4.95
N LYS A 43 -4.36 -1.60 -5.19
CA LYS A 43 -5.55 -1.15 -5.94
C LYS A 43 -6.24 0.01 -5.24
N ILE A 44 -6.50 -0.12 -3.95
CA ILE A 44 -7.13 0.92 -3.13
C ILE A 44 -6.26 2.18 -3.13
N LEU A 45 -4.93 2.06 -2.99
CA LEU A 45 -4.00 3.20 -3.05
C LEU A 45 -4.09 3.95 -4.39
N MET A 46 -4.28 3.22 -5.49
CA MET A 46 -4.38 3.81 -6.81
C MET A 46 -5.76 4.40 -7.12
N GLU A 47 -6.81 3.94 -6.44
CA GLU A 47 -8.14 4.56 -6.50
C GLU A 47 -8.07 6.02 -6.00
N SER A 48 -8.65 6.94 -6.78
CA SER A 48 -8.59 8.38 -6.47
C SER A 48 -9.42 8.76 -5.24
N ASP A 49 -10.44 7.98 -4.91
CA ASP A 49 -11.40 8.29 -3.85
C ASP A 49 -11.08 7.59 -2.52
N SER A 50 -10.04 6.74 -2.47
CA SER A 50 -9.74 5.96 -1.27
C SER A 50 -9.13 6.79 -0.13
N GLY A 51 -8.48 7.91 -0.46
CA GLY A 51 -7.73 8.71 0.51
C GLY A 51 -6.50 8.01 1.12
N LEU A 52 -6.23 6.75 0.77
CA LEU A 52 -5.20 5.92 1.42
C LEU A 52 -3.78 6.48 1.24
N PHE A 53 -3.54 7.25 0.17
CA PHE A 53 -2.28 7.95 -0.09
C PHE A 53 -2.05 9.18 0.80
N LEU A 54 -3.06 9.63 1.54
CA LEU A 54 -2.95 10.73 2.52
C LEU A 54 -2.59 10.21 3.91
N GLU A 55 -2.73 8.91 4.15
CA GLU A 55 -2.41 8.28 5.41
C GLU A 55 -0.91 8.16 5.63
N SER A 56 -0.52 7.95 6.89
CA SER A 56 0.90 7.77 7.25
C SER A 56 1.51 6.51 6.63
N ASP A 57 2.82 6.54 6.38
CA ASP A 57 3.56 5.36 5.90
C ASP A 57 3.38 4.13 6.81
N SER A 58 3.28 4.36 8.13
CA SER A 58 3.00 3.31 9.10
C SER A 58 1.61 2.69 8.93
N TYR A 59 0.61 3.50 8.56
CA TYR A 59 -0.74 2.98 8.32
C TYR A 59 -0.77 2.10 7.07
N LEU A 60 -0.16 2.56 5.98
CA LEU A 60 -0.05 1.83 4.72
C LEU A 60 0.66 0.49 4.88
N THR A 61 1.74 0.45 5.65
CA THR A 61 2.49 -0.79 5.90
C THR A 61 1.69 -1.79 6.76
N VAL A 62 0.94 -1.31 7.75
CA VAL A 62 0.06 -2.17 8.57
C VAL A 62 -1.15 -2.67 7.77
N ALA A 63 -1.73 -1.84 6.91
CA ALA A 63 -2.81 -2.24 6.00
C ALA A 63 -2.33 -3.36 5.06
N LEU A 64 -1.17 -3.15 4.43
CA LEU A 64 -0.52 -4.14 3.57
C LEU A 64 -0.20 -5.45 4.32
N ASP A 65 0.32 -5.34 5.54
CA ASP A 65 0.62 -6.51 6.37
C ASP A 65 -0.64 -7.28 6.77
N SER A 66 -1.73 -6.57 7.10
CA SER A 66 -3.02 -7.17 7.43
C SER A 66 -3.57 -7.98 6.26
N GLU A 67 -3.42 -7.47 5.04
CA GLU A 67 -3.79 -8.19 3.83
C GLU A 67 -2.94 -9.45 3.63
N LEU A 68 -1.62 -9.33 3.75
CA LEU A 68 -0.67 -10.40 3.45
C LEU A 68 -0.64 -11.51 4.51
N GLU A 69 -0.93 -11.19 5.76
CA GLU A 69 -0.96 -12.16 6.86
C GLU A 69 -2.29 -12.89 6.96
N LYS A 70 -3.39 -12.22 6.59
CA LYS A 70 -4.74 -12.79 6.67
C LYS A 70 -5.32 -12.92 5.27
N ASN A 71 -5.97 -11.87 4.79
CA ASN A 71 -6.60 -11.79 3.48
C ASN A 71 -7.08 -10.35 3.21
N LYS A 72 -7.65 -10.12 2.02
CA LYS A 72 -8.29 -8.84 1.64
C LYS A 72 -9.43 -8.39 2.56
N GLU A 73 -10.15 -9.29 3.22
CA GLU A 73 -11.25 -8.91 4.13
C GLU A 73 -10.68 -8.22 5.36
N ALA A 74 -9.56 -8.72 5.90
CA ALA A 74 -8.85 -8.08 7.00
C ALA A 74 -8.33 -6.68 6.65
N LEU A 75 -7.96 -6.44 5.39
CA LEU A 75 -7.62 -5.11 4.90
C LEU A 75 -8.82 -4.17 4.94
N TYR A 76 -9.97 -4.59 4.39
CA TYR A 76 -11.18 -3.76 4.41
C TYR A 76 -11.67 -3.51 5.84
N ASP A 77 -11.59 -4.50 6.73
CA ASP A 77 -11.91 -4.33 8.15
C ASP A 77 -10.94 -3.34 8.81
N PHE A 78 -9.64 -3.40 8.49
CA PHE A 78 -8.65 -2.45 9.01
C PHE A 78 -8.92 -1.01 8.55
N ILE A 79 -9.27 -0.85 7.27
CA ILE A 79 -9.61 0.46 6.69
C ILE A 79 -10.93 0.99 7.24
N SER A 80 -11.94 0.13 7.41
CA SER A 80 -13.28 0.55 7.85
C SER A 80 -13.38 0.81 9.36
N ASN A 81 -12.45 0.28 10.18
CA ASN A 81 -12.45 0.46 11.64
C ASN A 81 -11.49 1.56 12.13
N ASN A 82 -10.80 2.26 11.23
CA ASN A 82 -9.98 3.44 11.53
C ASN A 82 -10.58 4.67 10.85
#